data_AF-A0A2G8QXZ5-F1
#
_entry.id   AF-A0A2G8QXZ5-F1
#
_cell.length_a   1.000
_cell.length_b   1.000
_cell.length_c   1.000
_cell.angle_alpha   90.00
_cell.angle_beta   90.00
_cell.angle_gamma   90.00
#
_symmetry.space_group_name_H-M   'P 1'
#
loop_
_entity.id
_entity.type
_entity.pdbx_description
1 polymer ?
#
loop_
_entity_poly.entity_id
_entity_poly.type
_entity_poly.pdbx_seq_one_letter_code
_entity_poly.pdbx_strand_id
1 'polypeptide(L)'
;MIGKVNVAGLGLPSEMAGAVESGASQSFAIWNPVDLCYNTAMIAHALAAKEVTAEPGATISTDRMGSVTLEDTNTAAMSETFTYDKSNMEEFKSLF
;
A
#
# COMPACT_ATOMS: atom_id res chain seq x y z
N MET A 1 -10.40 13.08 26.31
CA MET A 1 -9.35 12.03 26.45
C MET A 1 -8.29 12.06 25.35
N ILE A 2 -8.45 12.89 24.32
CA ILE A 2 -7.49 13.11 23.24
C ILE A 2 -6.11 13.48 23.82
N GLY A 3 -5.04 12.86 23.31
CA GLY A 3 -3.65 13.10 23.72
C GLY A 3 -3.16 12.30 24.95
N LYS A 4 -4.03 11.49 25.60
CA LYS A 4 -3.62 10.60 26.71
C LYS A 4 -3.33 9.16 26.28
N VAL A 5 -3.95 8.71 25.19
CA VAL A 5 -3.75 7.41 24.57
C VAL A 5 -3.65 7.64 23.07
N ASN A 6 -2.59 7.13 22.43
CA ASN A 6 -2.41 7.22 20.99
C ASN A 6 -3.15 6.06 20.31
N VAL A 7 -3.95 6.38 19.30
CA VAL A 7 -4.60 5.40 18.43
C VAL A 7 -3.91 5.45 17.07
N ALA A 8 -3.28 4.34 16.69
CA ALA A 8 -2.62 4.13 15.42
C ALA A 8 -3.09 2.79 14.81
N GLY A 9 -3.00 2.62 13.50
CA GLY A 9 -3.46 1.42 12.82
C GLY A 9 -3.54 1.59 11.30
N LEU A 10 -4.23 0.65 10.65
CA LEU A 10 -4.56 0.70 9.23
C LEU A 10 -5.93 1.35 9.05
N GLY A 11 -6.02 2.39 8.23
CA GLY A 11 -7.27 3.10 7.96
C GLY A 11 -7.21 3.90 6.67
N LEU A 12 -8.37 4.11 6.04
CA LEU A 12 -8.46 4.91 4.82
C LEU A 12 -8.32 6.40 5.14
N PRO A 13 -7.65 7.20 4.29
CA PRO A 13 -7.47 8.63 4.52
C PRO A 13 -8.78 9.40 4.74
N SER A 14 -9.82 9.12 3.94
CA SER A 14 -11.14 9.72 4.07
C SER A 14 -11.82 9.45 5.42
N GLU A 15 -11.64 8.25 5.99
CA GLU A 15 -12.20 7.84 7.28
C GLU A 15 -11.38 8.37 8.47
N MET A 16 -10.06 8.51 8.29
CA MET A 16 -9.11 8.90 9.35
C MET A 16 -8.89 10.41 9.46
N ALA A 17 -9.30 11.19 8.45
CA ALA A 17 -9.03 12.62 8.41
C ALA A 17 -9.59 13.39 9.63
N GLY A 18 -10.82 13.10 10.06
CA GLY A 18 -11.41 13.73 11.24
C GLY A 18 -10.69 13.34 12.55
N ALA A 19 -10.14 12.13 12.63
CA ALA A 19 -9.36 11.67 13.79
C ALA A 19 -7.98 12.33 13.86
N VAL A 20 -7.35 12.61 12.72
CA VAL A 20 -6.07 13.33 12.66
C VAL A 20 -6.26 14.83 12.85
N GLU A 21 -7.29 15.44 12.27
CA GLU A 21 -7.64 16.86 12.47
C GLU A 21 -7.91 17.16 13.95
N SER A 22 -8.69 16.29 14.61
CA SER A 22 -8.99 16.42 16.04
C SER A 22 -7.80 16.10 16.97
N GLY A 23 -6.69 15.56 16.44
CA GLY A 23 -5.51 15.16 17.20
C GLY A 23 -5.68 13.85 17.98
N ALA A 24 -6.74 13.09 17.71
CA ALA A 24 -6.99 11.78 18.32
C ALA A 24 -6.06 10.68 17.77
N SER A 25 -5.59 10.84 16.52
CA SER A 25 -4.56 10.01 15.92
C SER A 25 -3.44 10.90 15.36
N GLN A 26 -2.19 10.48 15.52
CA GLN A 26 -1.04 11.24 15.02
C GLN A 26 -0.63 10.83 13.60
N SER A 27 -0.81 9.56 13.25
CA SER A 27 -0.49 9.01 11.93
C SER A 27 -1.14 7.64 11.75
N PHE A 28 -1.36 7.28 10.48
CA PHE A 28 -1.79 5.94 10.06
C PHE A 28 -1.02 5.54 8.81
N ALA A 29 -0.83 4.24 8.60
CA ALA A 29 -0.15 3.73 7.42
C ALA A 29 -1.10 2.83 6.63
N ILE A 30 -1.13 2.97 5.31
CA ILE A 30 -1.79 2.03 4.43
C ILE A 30 -1.07 2.03 3.07
N TRP A 31 -1.23 0.96 2.30
CA TRP A 31 -0.72 0.91 0.92
C TRP A 31 -1.49 1.89 0.05
N ASN A 32 -0.82 2.51 -0.93
CA ASN A 32 -1.52 3.22 -2.00
C ASN A 32 -2.30 2.20 -2.86
N PRO A 33 -3.64 2.21 -2.86
CA PRO A 33 -4.42 1.21 -3.58
C PRO A 33 -4.23 1.31 -5.10
N VAL A 34 -3.87 2.48 -5.64
CA VAL A 34 -3.56 2.63 -7.08
C VAL A 34 -2.34 1.80 -7.46
N ASP A 35 -1.29 1.89 -6.66
CA ASP A 35 -0.03 1.17 -6.92
C ASP A 35 -0.21 -0.33 -6.65
N LEU A 36 -0.96 -0.70 -5.60
CA LEU A 36 -1.28 -2.09 -5.31
C LEU A 36 -2.06 -2.76 -6.45
N CYS A 37 -3.10 -2.10 -6.96
CA CYS A 37 -3.88 -2.61 -8.09
C CYS A 37 -3.06 -2.65 -9.38
N TYR A 38 -2.21 -1.66 -9.62
CA TYR A 38 -1.31 -1.65 -10.78
C TYR A 38 -0.34 -2.84 -10.75
N ASN A 39 0.33 -3.08 -9.61
CA ASN A 39 1.20 -4.25 -9.45
C ASN A 39 0.44 -5.56 -9.65
N THR A 40 -0.77 -5.66 -9.12
CA THR A 40 -1.64 -6.83 -9.30
C THR A 40 -1.91 -7.12 -10.79
N ALA A 41 -2.28 -6.09 -11.55
CA ALA A 41 -2.58 -6.23 -12.97
C ALA A 41 -1.34 -6.65 -13.79
N MET A 42 -0.18 -6.07 -13.50
CA MET A 42 1.08 -6.41 -14.19
C MET A 42 1.52 -7.84 -13.91
N ILE A 43 1.45 -8.29 -12.65
CA ILE A 43 1.79 -9.67 -12.28
C ILE A 43 0.82 -10.65 -12.94
N ALA A 44 -0.48 -10.38 -12.90
CA ALA A 44 -1.48 -11.23 -13.53
C ALA A 44 -1.26 -11.34 -15.05
N HIS A 45 -0.91 -10.23 -15.70
CA HIS A 45 -0.57 -10.21 -17.12
C HIS A 45 0.66 -11.08 -17.42
N ALA A 46 1.78 -10.86 -16.72
CA ALA A 46 3.03 -11.60 -16.95
C ALA A 46 2.84 -13.12 -16.82
N LEU A 47 2.05 -13.55 -15.82
CA LEU A 47 1.72 -14.96 -15.62
C LEU A 47 0.81 -15.52 -16.72
N ALA A 48 -0.22 -14.77 -17.13
CA ALA A 48 -1.14 -15.20 -18.18
C ALA A 48 -0.47 -15.26 -19.57
N ALA A 49 0.43 -14.32 -19.84
CA ALA A 49 1.26 -14.27 -21.04
C ALA A 49 2.39 -15.32 -21.05
N LYS A 50 2.59 -16.02 -19.92
CA LYS A 50 3.67 -17.01 -19.72
C LYS A 50 5.07 -16.42 -19.90
N GLU A 51 5.22 -15.13 -19.57
CA GLU A 51 6.52 -14.45 -19.56
C GLU A 51 7.37 -14.91 -18.37
N VAL A 52 6.71 -15.37 -17.31
CA VAL A 52 7.33 -15.90 -16.10
C VAL A 52 6.50 -17.05 -15.54
N THR A 53 7.17 -18.02 -14.90
CA THR A 53 6.51 -19.07 -14.11
C THR A 53 6.57 -18.70 -12.64
N ALA A 54 5.46 -18.82 -11.91
CA ALA A 54 5.40 -18.52 -10.48
C ALA A 54 6.06 -19.64 -9.66
N GLU A 55 7.34 -19.45 -9.36
CA GLU A 55 8.15 -20.37 -8.56
C GLU A 55 8.97 -19.58 -7.54
N PRO A 56 9.40 -20.21 -6.42
CA PRO A 56 10.25 -19.54 -5.44
C PRO A 56 11.50 -18.92 -6.07
N GLY A 57 11.78 -17.66 -5.73
CA GLY A 57 12.88 -16.88 -6.30
C GLY A 57 12.62 -16.29 -7.68
N ALA A 58 11.48 -16.59 -8.32
CA ALA A 58 11.12 -15.96 -9.59
C ALA A 58 10.93 -14.46 -9.41
N THR A 59 11.44 -13.68 -10.37
CA THR A 59 11.30 -12.23 -10.39
C THR A 59 10.34 -11.83 -11.50
N ILE A 60 9.32 -11.06 -11.15
CA ILE A 60 8.26 -10.59 -12.06
C ILE A 60 8.40 -9.08 -12.19
N SER A 61 8.56 -8.57 -13.41
CA SER A 61 8.59 -7.13 -13.66
C SER A 61 7.20 -6.52 -13.53
N THR A 62 7.14 -5.35 -12.91
CA THR A 62 5.92 -4.57 -12.75
C THR A 62 6.09 -3.14 -13.28
N ASP A 63 6.92 -2.99 -14.31
CA ASP A 63 7.16 -1.75 -15.05
C ASP A 63 7.48 -0.55 -14.13
N ARG A 64 6.59 0.46 -14.02
CA ARG A 64 6.84 1.66 -13.19
C ARG A 64 7.07 1.37 -11.71
N MET A 65 6.61 0.21 -11.23
CA MET A 65 6.78 -0.24 -9.85
C MET A 65 8.03 -1.09 -9.64
N GLY A 66 8.81 -1.33 -10.70
CA GLY A 66 10.05 -2.11 -10.67
C GLY A 66 9.82 -3.60 -10.89
N SER A 67 10.08 -4.40 -9.85
CA SER A 67 9.93 -5.85 -9.90
C SER A 67 9.64 -6.43 -8.52
N VAL A 68 8.95 -7.56 -8.49
CA VAL A 68 8.70 -8.33 -7.27
C VAL A 68 9.41 -9.68 -7.37
N THR A 69 10.02 -10.12 -6.27
CA THR A 69 10.63 -11.46 -6.18
C THR A 69 9.74 -12.33 -5.30
N LEU A 70 9.39 -13.51 -5.80
CA LEU A 70 8.61 -14.49 -5.06
C LEU A 70 9.47 -15.14 -3.97
N GLU A 71 8.96 -15.14 -2.75
CA GLU A 71 9.54 -15.87 -1.62
C GLU A 71 9.26 -17.38 -1.72
N ASP A 72 9.75 -18.14 -0.75
CA ASP A 72 9.59 -19.61 -0.67
C ASP A 72 8.13 -20.07 -0.71
N THR A 73 7.21 -19.21 -0.26
CA THR A 73 5.75 -19.46 -0.26
C THR A 73 5.04 -18.95 -1.51
N ASN A 74 5.77 -18.55 -2.57
CA ASN A 74 5.23 -17.88 -3.76
C ASN A 74 4.47 -16.58 -3.42
N THR A 75 4.87 -15.90 -2.36
CA THR A 75 4.33 -14.60 -1.94
C THR A 75 5.34 -13.51 -2.24
N ALA A 76 4.87 -12.28 -2.46
CA ALA A 76 5.75 -11.12 -2.60
C ALA A 76 5.08 -9.87 -2.04
N ALA A 77 5.90 -8.94 -1.53
CA ALA A 77 5.42 -7.62 -1.16
C ALA A 77 5.08 -6.82 -2.42
N MET A 78 3.82 -6.38 -2.52
CA MET A 78 3.28 -5.72 -3.71
C MET A 78 3.31 -4.19 -3.62
N SER A 79 3.67 -3.61 -2.49
CA SER A 79 3.84 -2.18 -2.32
C SER A 79 4.48 -1.91 -0.97
N GLU A 80 5.27 -0.83 -0.90
CA GLU A 80 5.66 -0.28 0.39
C GLU A 80 4.43 0.31 1.10
N THR A 81 4.44 0.29 2.42
CA THR A 81 3.45 0.99 3.25
C THR A 81 3.69 2.49 3.17
N PHE A 82 2.64 3.26 2.89
CA PHE A 82 2.70 4.71 2.88
C PHE A 82 2.13 5.26 4.19
N THR A 83 2.85 6.17 4.84
CA THR A 83 2.41 6.81 6.08
C THR A 83 1.69 8.11 5.75
N TYR A 84 0.48 8.24 6.27
CA TYR A 84 -0.34 9.42 6.19
C TYR A 84 -0.31 10.18 7.51
N ASP A 85 -0.04 11.47 7.42
CA ASP A 85 -0.04 12.41 8.53
C ASP A 85 -0.50 13.79 8.06
N LYS A 86 -0.46 14.78 8.95
CA LYS A 86 -0.94 16.14 8.65
C LYS A 86 -0.23 16.81 7.46
N SER A 87 0.95 16.35 7.06
CA SER A 87 1.71 16.96 5.95
C SER A 87 1.21 16.55 4.56
N ASN A 88 0.57 15.38 4.42
CA ASN A 88 0.17 14.83 3.12
C ASN A 88 -1.33 14.44 3.03
N MET A 89 -2.07 14.50 4.14
CA MET A 89 -3.45 14.00 4.21
C MET A 89 -4.44 14.74 3.30
N GLU A 90 -4.28 16.05 3.07
CA GLU A 90 -5.18 16.83 2.20
C GLU A 90 -5.11 16.41 0.73
N GLU A 91 -3.92 16.03 0.25
CA GLU A 91 -3.73 15.55 -1.12
C GLU A 91 -4.47 14.21 -1.33
N PHE A 92 -4.32 13.30 -0.37
CA PHE A 92 -4.82 11.94 -0.50
C PHE A 92 -6.29 11.75 -0.11
N LYS A 93 -6.87 12.61 0.74
CA LYS A 93 -8.31 12.60 1.07
C LYS A 93 -9.21 12.88 -0.14
N SER A 94 -8.66 13.48 -1.19
CA SER A 94 -9.36 13.73 -2.46
C SER A 94 -9.25 12.56 -3.46
N LEU A 95 -8.26 11.69 -3.26
CA LEU A 95 -7.96 10.53 -4.10
C LEU A 95 -8.58 9.24 -3.54
N PHE A 96 -8.77 9.15 -2.22
CA PHE A 96 -9.24 7.98 -1.45
C PHE A 96 -10.21 8.40 -0.33
#